data_AF-A0A6V7XTE4-F1
#
_entry.id   AF-A0A6V7XTE4-F1
#
_cell.length_a   1.000
_cell.length_b   1.000
_cell.length_c   1.000
_cell.angle_alpha   90.00
_cell.angle_beta   90.00
_cell.angle_gamma   90.00
#
_symmetry.space_group_name_H-M   'P 1'
#
loop_
_entity.id
_entity.type
_entity.pdbx_description
1 polymer ?
#
loop_
_entity_poly.entity_id
_entity_poly.type
_entity_poly.pdbx_seq_one_letter_code
_entity_poly.pdbx_strand_id
1 'polypeptide(L)'
;MLNQTNIQNNNNKFYLIQLLENKLGGDYCVWLRWGRVGMKGQSDLSRFNSNLDGALKLFERKFKDKTNNDFLGSQESFVKINGKYDLIKIDYKRKIIQTDEEIVKD
;
A
#
# COMPACT_ATOMS: atom_id res chain seq x y z
N MET A 1 1.88 -4.25 0.10
CA MET A 1 0.45 -4.02 -0.20
C MET A 1 -0.37 -4.96 0.66
N LEU A 2 -1.61 -4.61 1.01
CA LEU A 2 -2.47 -5.46 1.82
C LEU A 2 -3.65 -5.98 1.00
N ASN A 3 -4.06 -7.23 1.22
CA ASN A 3 -5.22 -7.84 0.58
C ASN A 3 -6.10 -8.59 1.58
N GLN A 4 -7.41 -8.46 1.47
CA GLN A 4 -8.37 -9.22 2.25
C GLN A 4 -9.27 -10.01 1.29
N THR A 5 -9.13 -11.33 1.34
CA THR A 5 -9.98 -12.27 0.60
C THR A 5 -10.84 -13.07 1.58
N ASN A 6 -12.15 -13.03 1.42
CA ASN A 6 -13.09 -13.94 2.06
C ASN A 6 -14.11 -14.38 1.02
N ILE A 7 -14.04 -15.66 0.64
CA ILE A 7 -14.82 -16.27 -0.44
C ILE A 7 -16.31 -16.34 -0.06
N GLN A 8 -16.62 -16.73 1.18
CA GLN A 8 -17.99 -16.87 1.68
C GLN A 8 -18.79 -15.58 1.58
N ASN A 9 -18.11 -14.43 1.78
CA ASN A 9 -18.74 -13.10 1.74
C ASN A 9 -18.41 -12.30 0.46
N ASN A 10 -17.83 -12.92 -0.57
CA ASN A 10 -17.35 -12.26 -1.80
C ASN A 10 -16.56 -10.96 -1.52
N ASN A 11 -15.70 -11.00 -0.51
CA ASN A 11 -14.82 -9.90 -0.16
C ASN A 11 -13.48 -10.12 -0.86
N ASN A 12 -13.16 -9.23 -1.80
CA ASN A 12 -11.85 -9.13 -2.42
C ASN A 12 -11.46 -7.65 -2.43
N LYS A 13 -10.71 -7.24 -1.41
CA LYS A 13 -10.41 -5.83 -1.12
C LYS A 13 -8.93 -5.62 -0.93
N PHE A 14 -8.39 -4.54 -1.50
CA PHE A 14 -7.01 -4.14 -1.28
C PHE A 14 -6.92 -2.90 -0.37
N TYR A 15 -5.78 -2.76 0.29
CA TYR A 15 -5.38 -1.56 1.00
C TYR A 15 -3.89 -1.30 0.76
N LEU A 16 -3.56 -0.13 0.25
CA LEU A 16 -2.20 0.35 -0.02
C LEU A 16 -1.91 1.50 0.95
N ILE A 17 -0.72 1.46 1.53
CA ILE A 17 -0.20 2.49 2.44
C ILE A 17 1.21 2.77 1.94
N GLN A 18 1.52 4.04 1.65
CA GLN A 18 2.85 4.48 1.23
C GLN A 18 3.21 5.73 2.01
N LEU A 19 4.34 5.71 2.71
CA LEU A 19 5.00 6.92 3.19
C LEU A 19 5.95 7.36 2.08
N LEU A 20 5.82 8.62 1.66
CA LEU A 20 6.55 9.20 0.54
C LEU A 20 7.31 10.44 1.04
N GLU A 21 8.50 10.65 0.49
CA GLU A 21 9.30 11.86 0.66
C GLU A 21 9.44 12.57 -0.69
N ASN A 22 9.39 13.90 -0.68
CA ASN A 22 9.70 14.71 -1.86
C ASN A 22 11.14 14.42 -2.35
N LYS A 23 11.37 14.47 -3.67
CA LYS A 23 12.70 14.26 -4.26
C LYS A 23 13.77 15.23 -3.74
N LEU A 24 13.37 16.43 -3.34
CA LEU A 24 14.26 17.44 -2.75
C LEU A 24 14.51 17.21 -1.24
N GLY A 25 13.82 16.25 -0.63
CA GLY A 25 13.89 15.94 0.80
C GLY A 25 13.05 16.87 1.66
N GLY A 26 12.78 16.44 2.91
CA GLY A 26 12.24 17.31 3.97
C GLY A 26 10.75 17.62 3.89
N ASP A 27 10.00 17.01 2.96
CA ASP A 27 8.53 17.03 2.92
C ASP A 27 8.00 15.60 2.77
N TYR A 28 7.19 15.19 3.75
CA TYR A 28 6.64 13.85 3.87
C TYR A 28 5.12 13.86 3.68
N CYS A 29 4.62 12.83 3.01
CA CYS A 29 3.19 12.54 2.96
C CYS A 29 2.91 11.05 3.07
N VAL A 30 1.71 10.71 3.51
CA VAL A 30 1.20 9.34 3.52
C VAL A 30 0.07 9.25 2.50
N TRP A 31 0.28 8.41 1.49
CA TRP A 31 -0.72 8.07 0.49
C TRP A 31 -1.40 6.75 0.83
N LEU A 32 -2.72 6.79 0.92
CA LEU A 32 -3.57 5.66 1.19
C LEU A 32 -4.45 5.41 -0.03
N ARG A 33 -4.60 4.14 -0.44
CA ARG A 33 -5.54 3.75 -1.51
C ARG A 33 -6.19 2.42 -1.18
N TRP A 34 -7.50 2.31 -1.34
CA TRP A 34 -8.23 1.09 -0.99
C TRP A 34 -9.47 0.89 -1.85
N GLY A 35 -9.96 -0.33 -1.94
CA GLY A 35 -11.17 -0.63 -2.70
C GLY A 35 -11.30 -2.11 -3.02
N ARG A 36 -12.25 -2.43 -3.90
CA ARG A 36 -12.33 -3.77 -4.48
C ARG A 36 -11.16 -3.99 -5.44
N VAL A 37 -10.55 -5.16 -5.42
CA VAL A 37 -9.48 -5.53 -6.36
C VAL A 37 -10.02 -5.44 -7.80
N GLY A 38 -9.22 -4.90 -8.71
CA GLY A 38 -9.62 -4.62 -10.10
C GLY A 38 -10.36 -3.30 -10.32
N MET A 39 -10.79 -2.62 -9.25
CA MET A 39 -11.47 -1.32 -9.34
C MET A 39 -10.54 -0.16 -8.96
N LYS A 40 -10.92 1.07 -9.36
CA LYS A 40 -10.17 2.29 -9.00
C LYS A 40 -10.03 2.45 -7.48
N GLY A 41 -11.13 2.26 -6.75
CA GLY A 41 -11.20 2.44 -5.30
C GLY A 41 -11.26 3.91 -4.88
N GLN A 42 -10.98 4.15 -3.61
CA GLN A 42 -10.84 5.45 -2.98
C GLN A 42 -9.39 5.67 -2.57
N SER A 43 -9.04 6.92 -2.27
CA SER A 43 -7.71 7.31 -1.85
C SER A 43 -7.73 8.53 -0.96
N ASP A 44 -6.67 8.70 -0.18
CA ASP A 44 -6.48 9.84 0.72
C ASP A 44 -4.99 10.19 0.82
N LEU A 45 -4.67 11.48 0.81
CA LEU A 45 -3.32 12.02 0.90
C LEU A 45 -3.20 12.90 2.14
N SER A 46 -2.50 12.40 3.16
CA SER A 46 -2.18 13.18 4.35
C SER A 46 -0.79 13.79 4.21
N ARG A 47 -0.69 15.13 4.22
CA ARG A 47 0.58 15.87 4.17
C ARG A 47 1.10 16.14 5.58
N PHE A 48 2.40 15.97 5.78
CA PHE A 48 3.07 16.16 7.07
C PHE A 48 4.19 17.20 7.01
N ASN A 49 4.52 17.76 5.83
CA ASN A 49 5.64 18.69 5.68
C ASN A 49 6.92 18.03 6.24
N SER A 50 7.72 18.76 7.02
CA SER A 50 8.94 18.24 7.65
C SER A 50 8.71 17.27 8.82
N ASN A 51 7.46 16.92 9.17
CA ASN A 51 7.14 16.04 10.31
C ASN A 51 7.17 14.55 9.94
N LEU A 52 8.38 13.97 9.86
CA LEU A 52 8.58 12.55 9.59
C LEU A 52 7.93 11.65 10.65
N ASP A 53 8.07 11.99 11.94
CA ASP A 53 7.52 11.19 13.05
C ASP A 53 5.99 11.07 12.97
N GLY A 54 5.31 12.18 12.63
CA GLY A 54 3.86 12.17 12.38
C GLY A 54 3.46 11.27 11.22
N ALA A 55 4.23 11.31 10.11
CA ALA A 55 3.98 10.47 8.95
C ALA A 55 4.18 8.98 9.27
N LEU A 56 5.25 8.63 9.98
CA LEU A 56 5.52 7.27 10.46
C LEU A 56 4.41 6.76 11.37
N LYS A 57 4.00 7.55 12.38
CA LYS A 57 2.90 7.20 13.28
C LYS A 57 1.60 6.92 12.54
N LEU A 58 1.25 7.73 11.53
CA LEU A 58 0.06 7.46 10.73
C LEU A 58 0.20 6.16 9.93
N PHE A 59 1.34 5.98 9.27
CA PHE A 59 1.63 4.79 8.47
C PHE A 59 1.52 3.51 9.30
N GLU A 60 2.24 3.45 10.43
CA GLU A 60 2.28 2.29 11.32
C GLU A 60 0.93 2.00 11.94
N ARG A 61 0.22 3.05 12.40
CA ARG A 61 -1.16 2.91 12.92
C ARG A 61 -2.08 2.30 11.87
N LYS A 62 -2.07 2.82 10.63
CA LYS A 62 -2.92 2.28 9.56
C LYS A 62 -2.54 0.84 9.22
N PHE A 63 -1.26 0.49 9.22
CA PHE A 63 -0.82 -0.88 9.03
C PHE A 63 -1.38 -1.79 10.14
N LYS A 64 -1.14 -1.44 11.41
CA LYS A 64 -1.61 -2.18 12.59
C LYS A 64 -3.13 -2.32 12.61
N ASP A 65 -3.89 -1.28 12.31
CA ASP A 65 -5.37 -1.34 12.29
C ASP A 65 -5.89 -2.40 11.30
N LYS A 66 -5.24 -2.51 10.13
CA LYS A 66 -5.67 -3.38 9.04
C LYS A 66 -5.18 -4.81 9.18
N THR A 67 -4.02 -5.03 9.78
CA THR A 67 -3.37 -6.36 9.86
C THR A 67 -3.33 -6.93 11.28
N ASN A 68 -3.43 -6.08 12.29
CA ASN A 68 -3.15 -6.37 13.71
C ASN A 68 -1.71 -6.87 13.97
N ASN A 69 -0.78 -6.49 13.09
CA ASN A 69 0.67 -6.72 13.21
C ASN A 69 1.42 -5.39 13.26
N ASP A 70 2.55 -5.33 13.95
CA ASP A 70 3.44 -4.16 13.86
C ASP A 70 4.14 -4.14 12.50
N PHE A 71 4.41 -2.95 11.97
CA PHE A 71 5.06 -2.84 10.66
C PHE A 71 6.53 -3.27 10.73
N LEU A 72 7.26 -2.78 11.74
CA LEU A 72 8.64 -3.16 11.98
C LEU A 72 8.71 -4.66 12.31
N GLY A 73 9.57 -5.40 11.61
CA GLY A 73 9.69 -6.87 11.74
C GLY A 73 8.67 -7.69 10.95
N SER A 74 7.64 -7.06 10.35
CA SER A 74 6.61 -7.79 9.58
C SER A 74 7.14 -8.56 8.35
N GLN A 75 8.36 -8.29 7.89
CA GLN A 75 8.96 -9.10 6.82
C GLN A 75 9.29 -10.53 7.26
N GLU A 76 9.51 -10.73 8.55
CA GLU A 76 9.97 -12.00 9.15
C GLU A 76 8.88 -12.67 9.97
N SER A 77 8.09 -11.89 10.73
CA SER A 77 7.17 -12.41 11.76
C SER A 77 5.69 -12.08 11.54
N PHE A 78 5.29 -11.69 10.33
CA PHE A 78 3.88 -11.37 10.05
C PHE A 78 2.96 -12.59 10.24
N VAL A 79 1.91 -12.42 11.03
CA VAL A 79 0.88 -13.44 11.27
C VAL A 79 -0.44 -13.00 10.63
N LYS A 80 -0.92 -13.78 9.67
CA LYS A 80 -2.24 -13.55 9.07
C LYS A 80 -3.34 -13.81 10.10
N ILE A 81 -4.12 -12.77 10.42
CA ILE A 81 -5.25 -12.85 11.35
C ILE A 81 -6.57 -13.00 10.58
N ASN A 82 -7.44 -13.90 11.05
CA ASN A 82 -8.75 -14.11 10.44
C ASN A 82 -9.57 -12.82 10.45
N GLY A 83 -10.27 -12.52 9.35
CA GLY A 83 -11.03 -11.28 9.20
C GLY A 83 -10.19 -10.00 9.02
N LYS A 84 -8.86 -10.05 9.10
CA LYS A 84 -7.95 -8.91 8.83
C LYS A 84 -7.28 -9.02 7.46
N TYR A 85 -6.62 -7.95 7.03
CA TYR A 85 -5.86 -7.95 5.78
C TYR A 85 -4.58 -8.80 5.92
N ASP A 86 -4.20 -9.44 4.83
CA ASP A 86 -2.92 -10.13 4.64
C ASP A 86 -1.87 -9.20 4.02
N LEU A 87 -0.60 -9.52 4.20
CA LEU A 87 0.53 -8.82 3.61
C LEU A 87 0.97 -9.48 2.30
N ILE A 88 0.84 -8.74 1.19
CA ILE A 88 1.30 -9.18 -0.13
C ILE A 88 2.64 -8.52 -0.45
N LYS A 89 3.65 -9.36 -0.71
CA LYS A 89 4.95 -8.96 -1.26
C LYS A 89 4.77 -8.63 -2.75
N ILE A 90 5.07 -7.40 -3.13
CA ILE A 90 5.05 -6.96 -4.54
C ILE A 90 6.49 -6.78 -4.99
N ASP A 91 6.84 -7.39 -6.11
CA ASP A 91 8.05 -7.06 -6.84
C ASP A 91 7.76 -5.90 -7.80
N TYR A 92 8.23 -4.70 -7.43
CA TYR A 92 8.05 -3.50 -8.24
C TYR A 92 9.04 -3.41 -9.42
N LYS A 93 10.00 -4.34 -9.54
CA LYS A 93 10.99 -4.34 -10.64
C LYS A 93 10.41 -4.82 -11.97
N ARG A 94 9.23 -5.44 -11.97
CA ARG A 94 8.65 -6.13 -13.14
C ARG A 94 7.91 -5.24 -14.15
N LYS A 95 7.86 -3.92 -13.97
CA LYS A 95 6.95 -3.02 -14.74
C LYS A 95 7.63 -2.00 -15.66
N ILE A 96 8.82 -2.31 -16.19
CA ILE A 96 9.46 -1.51 -17.25
C ILE A 96 9.29 -2.15 -18.65
N ILE A 97 8.73 -3.36 -18.77
CA ILE A 97 8.63 -4.06 -20.06
C ILE A 97 7.16 -4.29 -20.42
N GLN A 98 6.57 -3.32 -21.14
CA GLN A 98 5.42 -3.40 -22.07
C GLN A 98 4.76 -2.02 -22.13
N THR A 99 5.37 -1.06 -22.82
CA THR A 99 4.62 0.12 -23.34
C THR A 99 5.26 0.83 -24.54
N ASP A 100 6.36 0.33 -25.13
CA ASP A 100 7.10 1.07 -26.17
C ASP A 100 7.31 0.33 -27.52
N GLU A 101 6.53 -0.71 -27.88
CA GLU A 101 6.75 -1.44 -29.16
C GLU A 101 5.55 -1.55 -30.12
N GLU A 102 4.55 -0.66 -30.09
CA GLU A 102 3.52 -0.64 -31.15
C GLU A 102 3.13 0.76 -31.64
N ILE A 103 4.09 1.60 -32.07
CA ILE A 103 3.83 2.62 -33.10
C ILE A 103 5.11 2.87 -33.93
N VAL A 104 5.39 2.04 -34.93
CA VAL A 104 5.90 2.50 -36.24
C VAL A 104 5.39 1.52 -37.29
N LYS A 105 4.32 1.92 -37.99
CA LYS A 105 4.04 1.47 -39.35
C LYS A 105 3.99 2.72 -40.20
N ASP A 106 5.05 2.94 -40.97
CA ASP A 106 5.03 3.71 -42.21
C ASP A 106 5.39 2.74 -43.35
#